data_AF-A0A7J6T4B7-F1
#
_entry.id   AF-A0A7J6T4B7-F1
#
_cell.length_a   1.000
_cell.length_b   1.000
_cell.length_c   1.000
_cell.angle_alpha   90.00
_cell.angle_beta   90.00
_cell.angle_gamma   90.00
#
_symmetry.space_group_name_H-M   'P 1'
#
loop_
_entity.id
_entity.type
_entity.pdbx_description
1 polymer ?
#
loop_
_entity_poly.entity_id
_entity_poly.type
_entity_poly.pdbx_seq_one_letter_code
_entity_poly.pdbx_strand_id
1 'polypeptide(L)'
;SWDADVDNKLLGYRLRNDLLSPIFSAEALPVSGTPSTVTKRMASHTLSSLYDPLGRYIECNMKARLLWRTVVEATRDDAIPPSLTWDGPVPDQLVHDINGWVELASTLPPTPRYTPVRTSPTVGECKILVSCDASHVGWCVEIRTKLTELPIGPRLCAKGGLFPHKRLFLTIGSNGKSTSIP
;
A
#
# COMPACT_ATOMS: atom_id res chain seq x y z
N SER A 1 20.76 -22.10 25.87
CA SER A 1 19.29 -22.22 25.80
C SER A 1 18.78 -21.05 25.01
N TRP A 2 18.07 -21.28 23.91
CA TRP A 2 17.44 -20.20 23.16
C TRP A 2 16.27 -19.72 24.01
N ASP A 3 16.34 -18.46 24.47
CA ASP A 3 15.39 -17.88 25.39
C ASP A 3 13.96 -18.06 24.89
N ALA A 4 13.09 -18.44 25.84
CA ALA A 4 11.66 -18.46 25.65
C ALA A 4 11.21 -17.02 25.31
N ASP A 5 10.86 -16.86 24.04
CA ASP A 5 10.58 -15.64 23.34
C ASP A 5 9.25 -15.00 23.81
N VAL A 6 9.31 -14.07 24.76
CA VAL A 6 8.10 -13.41 25.30
C VAL A 6 7.74 -12.13 24.55
N ASP A 7 8.61 -11.57 23.69
CA ASP A 7 8.26 -10.43 22.84
C ASP A 7 9.38 -10.09 21.81
N ASN A 8 9.80 -11.03 20.96
CA ASN A 8 10.75 -10.70 19.89
C ASN A 8 10.11 -9.77 18.88
N LYS A 9 10.28 -8.46 19.10
CA LYS A 9 9.99 -7.42 18.11
C LYS A 9 11.20 -7.28 17.19
N LEU A 10 11.01 -7.48 15.90
CA LEU A 10 12.05 -7.25 14.89
C LEU A 10 11.56 -6.21 13.90
N LEU A 11 12.25 -5.06 13.82
CA LEU A 11 11.86 -3.95 12.94
C LEU A 11 10.39 -3.56 13.08
N GLY A 12 9.86 -3.62 14.31
CA GLY A 12 8.46 -3.35 14.63
C GLY A 12 7.45 -4.38 14.10
N TYR A 13 7.86 -5.59 13.73
CA TYR A 13 6.99 -6.77 13.57
C TYR A 13 7.03 -7.64 14.82
N ARG A 14 6.00 -8.48 15.04
CA ARG A 14 6.09 -9.58 16.02
C ARG A 14 6.74 -10.79 15.35
N LEU A 15 7.85 -11.27 15.89
CA LEU A 15 8.55 -12.47 15.42
C LEU A 15 8.09 -13.68 16.22
N ARG A 16 7.69 -14.75 15.53
CA ARG A 16 7.41 -16.05 16.14
C ARG A 16 7.69 -17.15 15.12
N ASN A 17 8.44 -18.19 15.51
CA ASN A 17 8.76 -19.32 14.64
C ASN A 17 9.35 -18.90 13.28
N ASP A 18 10.27 -17.92 13.26
CA ASP A 18 10.84 -17.33 12.03
C ASP A 18 9.83 -16.65 11.08
N LEU A 19 8.62 -16.39 11.56
CA LEU A 19 7.60 -15.64 10.85
C LEU A 19 7.43 -14.25 11.47
N LEU A 20 7.21 -13.25 10.62
CA LEU A 20 6.97 -11.86 10.99
C LEU A 20 5.49 -11.51 10.78
N SER A 21 4.81 -11.17 11.87
CA SER A 21 3.44 -10.64 11.84
C SER A 21 3.46 -9.11 11.82
N PRO A 22 2.69 -8.44 10.94
CA PRO A 22 2.57 -6.99 10.94
C PRO A 22 1.93 -6.50 12.24
N ILE A 23 2.20 -5.24 12.59
CA ILE A 23 1.51 -4.57 13.69
C ILE A 23 0.41 -3.70 13.09
N PHE A 24 -0.80 -3.89 13.59
CA PHE A 24 -1.98 -3.11 13.26
C PHE A 24 -2.64 -2.65 14.55
N SER A 25 -3.04 -1.39 14.64
CA SER A 25 -3.50 -0.78 15.90
C SER A 25 -4.81 -0.02 15.82
N ALA A 26 -5.50 0.00 14.67
CA ALA A 26 -6.80 0.64 14.56
C ALA A 26 -7.95 -0.31 14.87
N GLU A 27 -9.08 0.29 15.24
CA GLU A 27 -10.37 -0.37 15.37
C GLU A 27 -11.29 0.09 14.23
N ALA A 28 -12.39 -0.64 14.04
CA ALA A 28 -13.43 -0.23 13.08
C ALA A 28 -14.01 1.13 13.50
N LEU A 29 -14.18 2.01 12.51
CA LEU A 29 -14.79 3.31 12.70
C LEU A 29 -16.30 3.16 12.94
N PRO A 30 -16.90 3.99 13.80
CA PRO A 30 -18.33 3.92 14.08
C PRO A 30 -19.14 4.23 12.83
N VAL A 31 -20.08 3.34 12.50
CA VAL A 31 -21.12 3.61 11.50
C VAL A 31 -22.35 4.11 12.25
N SER A 32 -22.40 5.41 12.52
CA SER A 32 -23.55 6.06 13.16
C SER A 32 -24.13 7.08 12.19
N GLY A 33 -25.46 7.05 12.02
CA GLY A 33 -26.18 7.62 10.88
C GLY A 33 -25.98 9.10 10.59
N THR A 34 -26.63 9.56 9.52
CA THR A 34 -26.46 10.89 8.91
C THR A 34 -26.72 12.07 9.87
N PRO A 35 -25.79 13.02 10.03
CA PRO A 35 -24.47 13.08 9.39
C PRO A 35 -23.43 12.20 10.09
N SER A 36 -22.52 11.60 9.30
CA SER A 36 -21.45 10.75 9.81
C SER A 36 -20.65 11.46 10.90
N THR A 37 -20.44 10.78 12.01
CA THR A 37 -19.61 11.27 13.13
C THR A 37 -18.12 11.07 12.86
N VAL A 38 -17.77 10.33 11.81
CA VAL A 38 -16.39 10.03 11.43
C VAL A 38 -15.79 11.23 10.72
N THR A 39 -14.69 11.75 11.28
CA THR A 39 -13.97 12.87 10.70
C THR A 39 -12.83 12.40 9.78
N LYS A 40 -12.40 13.28 8.88
CA LYS A 40 -11.18 13.08 8.06
C LYS A 40 -9.96 12.71 8.91
N ARG A 41 -9.82 13.29 10.10
CA ARG A 41 -8.75 12.97 11.07
C ARG A 41 -8.83 11.52 11.55
N MET A 42 -10.01 11.04 11.92
CA MET A 42 -10.22 9.65 12.34
C MET A 42 -9.90 8.69 11.19
N ALA A 43 -10.39 8.97 9.98
CA ALA A 43 -10.08 8.17 8.80
C ALA A 43 -8.57 8.14 8.50
N SER A 44 -7.89 9.29 8.59
CA SER A 44 -6.43 9.38 8.41
C SER A 44 -5.68 8.52 9.40
N HIS A 45 -6.04 8.60 10.69
CA HIS A 45 -5.41 7.81 11.74
C HIS A 45 -5.59 6.31 11.47
N THR A 46 -6.82 5.87 11.21
CA THR A 46 -7.15 4.48 10.91
C THR A 46 -6.36 3.95 9.71
N LEU A 47 -6.34 4.68 8.59
CA LEU A 47 -5.63 4.25 7.38
C LEU A 47 -4.10 4.25 7.52
N SER A 48 -3.55 4.91 8.53
CA SER A 48 -2.11 4.95 8.83
C SER A 48 -1.65 3.90 9.87
N SER A 49 -2.59 3.11 10.40
CA SER A 49 -2.35 2.22 11.55
C SER A 49 -1.68 0.88 11.22
N LEU A 50 -1.53 0.54 9.94
CA LEU A 50 -0.77 -0.64 9.52
C LEU A 50 0.72 -0.29 9.43
N TYR A 51 1.52 -0.89 10.29
CA TYR A 51 2.97 -0.75 10.26
C TYR A 51 3.62 -1.90 9.47
N ASP A 52 4.10 -1.58 8.26
CA ASP A 52 4.76 -2.53 7.36
C ASP A 52 5.99 -1.91 6.66
N PRO A 53 7.08 -1.63 7.41
CA PRO A 53 8.26 -0.95 6.88
C PRO A 53 9.01 -1.74 5.81
N LEU A 54 8.84 -3.07 5.75
CA LEU A 54 9.46 -3.92 4.73
C LEU A 54 8.59 -4.10 3.48
N GLY A 55 7.40 -3.49 3.44
CA GLY A 55 6.49 -3.55 2.30
C GLY A 55 6.03 -4.98 1.98
N ARG A 56 5.82 -5.81 2.99
CA ARG A 56 5.39 -7.21 2.86
C ARG A 56 3.93 -7.32 2.42
N TYR A 57 3.10 -6.33 2.75
CA TYR A 57 1.70 -6.22 2.36
C TYR A 57 1.47 -4.92 1.61
N ILE A 58 2.28 -4.68 0.57
CA ILE A 58 2.21 -3.43 -0.20
C ILE A 58 0.81 -3.20 -0.77
N GLU A 59 0.09 -4.24 -1.20
CA GLU A 59 -1.26 -4.12 -1.73
C GLU A 59 -2.24 -3.59 -0.68
N CYS A 60 -2.10 -4.04 0.57
CA CYS A 60 -2.89 -3.54 1.69
C CYS A 60 -2.59 -2.06 1.96
N ASN A 61 -1.31 -1.68 1.92
CA ASN A 61 -0.89 -0.28 2.03
C ASN A 61 -1.37 0.59 0.85
N MET A 62 -1.37 0.06 -0.37
CA MET A 62 -1.85 0.75 -1.56
C MET A 62 -3.36 0.97 -1.50
N LYS A 63 -4.12 -0.03 -1.04
CA LYS A 63 -5.57 0.12 -0.79
C LYS A 63 -5.84 1.22 0.23
N ALA A 64 -5.09 1.27 1.34
CA ALA A 64 -5.22 2.33 2.34
C ALA A 64 -4.97 3.73 1.74
N ARG A 65 -3.91 3.87 0.93
CA ARG A 65 -3.56 5.13 0.26
C ARG A 65 -4.60 5.56 -0.77
N LEU A 66 -5.20 4.61 -1.49
CA LEU A 66 -6.29 4.90 -2.42
C LEU A 66 -7.52 5.42 -1.67
N LEU A 67 -7.94 4.72 -0.62
CA LEU A 67 -9.05 5.17 0.24
C LEU A 67 -8.79 6.56 0.82
N TRP A 68 -7.56 6.83 1.27
CA TRP A 68 -7.19 8.14 1.80
C TRP A 68 -7.36 9.25 0.77
N ARG A 69 -6.96 9.03 -0.49
CA ARG A 69 -7.16 10.02 -1.57
C ARG A 69 -8.65 10.29 -1.78
N THR A 70 -9.47 9.24 -1.83
CA THR A 70 -10.92 9.37 -1.97
C THR A 70 -11.53 10.15 -0.79
N VAL A 71 -11.07 9.92 0.45
CA VAL A 71 -11.48 10.71 1.62
C VAL A 71 -11.10 12.18 1.47
N VAL A 72 -9.87 12.48 1.06
CA VAL A 72 -9.40 13.86 0.86
C VAL A 72 -10.21 14.58 -0.20
N GLU A 73 -10.57 13.90 -1.29
CA GLU A 73 -11.40 14.45 -2.35
C GLU A 73 -12.85 14.66 -1.90
N ALA A 74 -13.44 13.69 -1.21
CA ALA A 74 -14.83 13.76 -0.73
C ALA A 74 -15.04 14.80 0.39
N THR A 75 -13.99 15.10 1.16
CA THR A 75 -14.00 16.11 2.24
C THR A 75 -13.37 17.44 1.78
N ARG A 76 -13.14 17.61 0.47
CA ARG A 76 -12.59 18.84 -0.07
C ARG A 76 -13.68 19.91 -0.06
N ASP A 77 -13.33 21.06 0.49
CA ASP A 77 -14.08 22.29 0.33
C ASP A 77 -13.18 23.25 -0.45
N ASP A 78 -13.59 23.66 -1.65
CA ASP A 78 -12.77 24.51 -2.51
C ASP A 78 -12.52 25.90 -1.89
N ALA A 79 -13.32 26.30 -0.88
CA ALA A 79 -13.12 27.53 -0.13
C ALA A 79 -12.13 27.40 1.05
N ILE A 80 -11.77 26.17 1.45
CA ILE A 80 -10.93 25.90 2.63
C ILE A 80 -9.71 25.06 2.23
N PRO A 81 -8.48 25.49 2.55
CA PRO A 81 -7.29 24.68 2.33
C PRO A 81 -7.47 23.24 2.88
N PRO A 82 -7.09 22.17 2.13
CA PRO A 82 -7.31 20.78 2.55
C PRO A 82 -6.68 20.40 3.89
N SER A 83 -5.66 21.16 4.33
CA SER A 83 -5.01 21.03 5.64
C SER A 83 -5.85 21.57 6.81
N LEU A 84 -6.98 22.22 6.53
CA LEU A 84 -7.90 22.77 7.52
C LEU A 84 -9.25 22.04 7.56
N THR A 85 -9.46 21.01 6.73
CA THR A 85 -10.70 20.20 6.72
C THR A 85 -10.61 18.90 7.55
N TRP A 86 -9.72 18.85 8.55
CA TRP A 86 -9.49 17.65 9.37
C TRP A 86 -10.73 17.15 10.13
N ASP A 87 -11.62 18.06 10.48
CA ASP A 87 -12.86 17.74 11.20
C ASP A 87 -14.06 17.59 10.24
N GLY A 88 -13.80 17.64 8.92
CA GLY A 88 -14.82 17.42 7.90
C GLY A 88 -15.38 15.99 7.98
N PRO A 89 -16.72 15.81 7.88
CA PRO A 89 -17.35 14.51 7.98
C PRO A 89 -17.06 13.66 6.74
N VAL A 90 -16.73 12.39 6.95
CA VAL A 90 -16.50 11.42 5.88
C VAL A 90 -17.83 10.74 5.52
N PRO A 91 -18.18 10.62 4.22
CA PRO A 91 -19.37 9.89 3.80
C PRO A 91 -19.41 8.44 4.31
N ASP A 92 -20.58 7.97 4.75
CA ASP A 92 -20.75 6.64 5.36
C ASP A 92 -20.29 5.49 4.46
N GLN A 93 -20.49 5.60 3.14
CA GLN A 93 -19.98 4.60 2.19
C GLN A 93 -18.45 4.45 2.28
N LEU A 94 -17.72 5.55 2.40
CA LEU A 94 -16.27 5.49 2.57
C LEU A 94 -15.88 4.95 3.95
N VAL A 95 -16.68 5.22 4.99
CA VAL A 95 -16.48 4.59 6.31
C VAL A 95 -16.62 3.07 6.22
N HIS A 96 -17.61 2.57 5.49
CA HIS A 96 -17.76 1.13 5.22
C HIS A 96 -16.55 0.56 4.47
N ASP A 97 -16.07 1.24 3.44
CA ASP A 97 -14.91 0.79 2.67
C ASP A 97 -13.62 0.78 3.52
N ILE A 98 -13.44 1.78 4.40
CA ILE A 98 -12.35 1.82 5.39
C ILE A 98 -12.48 0.65 6.35
N ASN A 99 -13.67 0.37 6.88
CA ASN A 99 -13.89 -0.75 7.80
C ASN A 99 -13.63 -2.11 7.12
N GLY A 100 -13.98 -2.28 5.85
CA GLY A 100 -13.58 -3.46 5.08
C GLY A 100 -12.06 -3.57 4.86
N TRP A 101 -11.34 -2.44 4.81
CA TRP A 101 -9.88 -2.45 4.83
C TRP A 101 -9.31 -2.78 6.22
N VAL A 102 -9.91 -2.29 7.31
CA VAL A 102 -9.53 -2.63 8.69
C VAL A 102 -9.65 -4.13 8.94
N GLU A 103 -10.75 -4.75 8.52
CA GLU A 103 -10.94 -6.21 8.61
C GLU A 103 -9.84 -6.97 7.85
N LEU A 104 -9.53 -6.54 6.62
CA LEU A 104 -8.43 -7.12 5.84
C LEU A 104 -7.07 -6.94 6.52
N ALA A 105 -6.78 -5.76 7.05
CA ALA A 105 -5.49 -5.43 7.67
C ALA A 105 -5.26 -6.18 9.00
N SER A 106 -6.32 -6.37 9.78
CA SER A 106 -6.28 -7.10 11.06
C SER A 106 -6.10 -8.61 10.90
N THR A 107 -6.39 -9.16 9.72
CA THR A 107 -6.31 -10.60 9.42
C THR A 107 -5.09 -10.99 8.57
N LEU A 108 -4.12 -10.07 8.39
CA LEU A 108 -2.93 -10.32 7.56
C LEU A 108 -2.10 -11.49 8.13
N PRO A 109 -1.84 -12.54 7.33
CA PRO A 109 -1.13 -13.72 7.78
C PRO A 109 0.38 -13.46 7.88
N PRO A 110 1.09 -14.03 8.86
CA PRO A 110 2.52 -13.75 9.05
C PRO A 110 3.37 -14.24 7.88
N THR A 111 4.50 -13.58 7.63
CA THR A 111 5.37 -13.85 6.46
C THR A 111 6.75 -14.35 6.87
N PRO A 112 7.46 -15.12 6.02
CA PRO A 112 8.81 -15.58 6.31
C PRO A 112 9.77 -14.41 6.60
N ARG A 113 10.58 -14.54 7.65
CA ARG A 113 11.61 -13.53 7.98
C ARG A 113 12.63 -13.35 6.84
N TYR A 114 13.04 -14.45 6.21
CA TYR A 114 14.03 -14.49 5.15
C TYR A 114 13.54 -15.28 3.93
N THR A 115 14.18 -15.04 2.78
CA THR A 115 14.04 -15.89 1.60
C THR A 115 15.18 -16.91 1.59
N PRO A 116 14.88 -18.22 1.57
CA PRO A 116 15.91 -19.25 1.49
C PRO A 116 16.57 -19.25 0.11
N VAL A 117 17.91 -19.19 0.09
CA VAL A 117 18.72 -19.16 -1.14
C VAL A 117 19.02 -20.59 -1.65
N ARG A 118 18.82 -21.61 -0.81
CA ARG A 118 19.06 -23.02 -1.14
C ARG A 118 17.82 -23.85 -0.82
N THR A 119 17.47 -24.75 -1.72
CA THR A 119 16.47 -25.78 -1.47
C THR A 119 16.98 -26.73 -0.38
N SER A 120 16.20 -26.88 0.69
CA SER A 120 16.44 -27.83 1.77
C SER A 120 15.23 -28.77 1.83
N PRO A 121 15.37 -30.04 2.24
CA PRO A 121 14.21 -30.92 2.48
C PRO A 121 13.17 -30.31 3.43
N THR A 122 13.59 -29.37 4.29
CA THR A 122 12.77 -28.68 5.28
C THR A 122 12.15 -27.38 4.78
N VAL A 123 12.57 -26.89 3.62
CA VAL A 123 12.16 -25.60 3.07
C VAL A 123 11.60 -25.86 1.69
N GLY A 124 10.27 -25.78 1.59
CA GLY A 124 9.54 -26.03 0.34
C GLY A 124 10.05 -25.19 -0.84
N GLU A 125 9.58 -25.53 -2.03
CA GLU A 125 9.94 -24.84 -3.27
C GLU A 125 9.78 -23.31 -3.13
N CYS A 126 10.86 -22.58 -3.43
CA CYS A 126 10.85 -21.12 -3.46
C CYS A 126 10.59 -20.65 -4.89
N LYS A 127 9.46 -19.99 -5.10
CA LYS A 127 9.08 -19.40 -6.39
C LYS A 127 9.39 -17.92 -6.39
N ILE A 128 9.80 -17.41 -7.55
CA ILE A 128 9.94 -15.98 -7.80
C ILE A 128 8.67 -15.49 -8.48
N LEU A 129 8.02 -14.51 -7.86
CA LEU A 129 6.89 -13.80 -8.42
C LEU A 129 7.40 -12.50 -9.04
N VAL A 130 7.10 -12.30 -10.32
CA VAL A 130 7.40 -11.07 -11.05
C VAL A 130 6.08 -10.42 -11.44
N SER A 131 5.85 -9.21 -10.93
CA SER A 131 4.70 -8.40 -11.25
C SER A 131 5.15 -7.19 -12.04
N CYS A 132 4.54 -6.95 -13.20
CA CYS A 132 4.85 -5.82 -14.06
C CYS A 132 3.57 -5.03 -14.31
N ASP A 133 3.66 -3.72 -14.31
CA ASP A 133 2.59 -2.83 -14.76
C ASP A 133 3.20 -1.72 -15.64
N ALA A 134 2.49 -1.34 -16.68
CA ALA A 134 2.90 -0.30 -17.60
C ALA A 134 1.68 0.45 -18.14
N SER A 135 1.83 1.76 -18.25
CA SER A 135 0.85 2.68 -18.82
C SER A 135 1.53 3.58 -19.85
N HIS A 136 0.78 4.53 -20.41
CA HIS A 136 1.35 5.57 -21.27
C HIS A 136 2.21 6.60 -20.48
N VAL A 137 2.17 6.59 -19.14
CA VAL A 137 2.88 7.55 -18.28
C VAL A 137 4.13 6.95 -17.65
N GLY A 138 4.17 5.64 -17.42
CA GLY A 138 5.31 4.98 -16.81
C GLY A 138 5.18 3.47 -16.74
N TRP A 139 6.21 2.85 -16.19
CA TRP A 139 6.31 1.41 -16.00
C TRP A 139 6.84 1.09 -14.61
N CYS A 140 6.52 -0.09 -14.11
CA CYS A 140 7.11 -0.65 -12.91
C CYS A 140 7.23 -2.17 -12.99
N VAL A 141 8.19 -2.69 -12.24
CA VAL A 141 8.39 -4.12 -11.98
C VAL A 141 8.61 -4.31 -10.49
N GLU A 142 8.01 -5.34 -9.94
CA GLU A 142 8.21 -5.82 -8.58
C GLU A 142 8.54 -7.30 -8.62
N ILE A 143 9.57 -7.69 -7.87
CA ILE A 143 10.03 -9.06 -7.71
C ILE A 143 9.92 -9.43 -6.24
N ARG A 144 9.15 -10.49 -5.96
CA ARG A 144 8.90 -11.06 -4.64
C ARG A 144 9.14 -12.56 -4.64
N THR A 145 9.23 -13.14 -3.46
CA THR A 145 9.30 -14.60 -3.30
C THR A 145 7.98 -15.18 -2.85
N LYS A 146 7.77 -16.47 -3.12
CA LYS A 146 6.63 -17.23 -2.63
C LYS A 146 7.13 -18.61 -2.24
N LEU A 147 7.11 -18.89 -0.94
CA LEU A 147 7.33 -20.22 -0.42
C LEU A 147 6.01 -20.99 -0.44
N THR A 148 6.08 -22.28 -0.73
CA THR A 148 4.93 -23.19 -0.63
C THR A 148 4.25 -23.04 0.74
N GLU A 149 2.91 -22.98 0.74
CA GLU A 149 2.06 -22.86 1.95
C GLU A 149 2.19 -21.57 2.78
N LEU A 150 3.15 -20.69 2.47
CA LEU A 150 3.31 -19.40 3.16
C LEU A 150 2.80 -18.25 2.29
N PRO A 151 2.42 -17.09 2.87
CA PRO A 151 2.04 -15.91 2.09
C PRO A 151 3.17 -15.41 1.16
N ILE A 152 2.86 -14.40 0.34
CA ILE A 152 3.89 -13.78 -0.49
C ILE A 152 4.99 -13.23 0.44
N GLY A 153 6.22 -13.60 0.12
CA GLY A 153 7.42 -13.24 0.87
C GLY A 153 7.86 -11.79 0.63
N PRO A 154 8.97 -11.39 1.25
CA PRO A 154 9.48 -10.02 1.14
C PRO A 154 9.82 -9.65 -0.32
N ARG A 155 9.77 -8.35 -0.58
CA ARG A 155 10.29 -7.76 -1.83
C ARG A 155 11.79 -8.00 -1.95
N LEU A 156 12.19 -8.59 -3.08
CA LEU A 156 13.59 -8.74 -3.46
C LEU A 156 14.10 -7.52 -4.22
N CYS A 157 13.30 -7.03 -5.18
CA CYS A 157 13.65 -5.90 -6.03
C CYS A 157 12.37 -5.21 -6.50
N ALA A 158 12.42 -3.88 -6.65
CA ALA A 158 11.42 -3.14 -7.38
C ALA A 158 12.09 -2.01 -8.16
N LYS A 159 11.60 -1.75 -9.36
CA LYS A 159 12.06 -0.64 -10.20
C LYS A 159 10.86 -0.05 -10.94
N GLY A 160 10.93 1.24 -11.20
CA GLY A 160 9.97 1.90 -12.06
C GLY A 160 10.57 3.14 -12.70
N GLY A 161 9.88 3.65 -13.70
CA GLY A 161 10.27 4.85 -14.42
C GLY A 161 9.07 5.52 -15.05
N LEU A 162 9.17 6.83 -15.23
CA LEU A 162 8.22 7.60 -16.02
C LEU A 162 8.69 7.62 -17.47
N PHE A 163 7.76 7.47 -18.40
CA PHE A 163 8.06 7.77 -19.79
C PHE A 163 8.22 9.29 -19.92
N PRO A 164 9.23 9.77 -20.68
CA PRO A 164 9.33 11.19 -20.95
C PRO A 164 8.01 11.64 -21.58
N HIS A 165 7.40 12.70 -21.04
CA HIS A 165 6.29 13.33 -21.71
C HIS A 165 6.73 13.63 -23.14
N LYS A 166 5.89 13.28 -24.12
CA LYS A 166 6.06 13.78 -25.49
C LYS A 166 6.21 15.28 -25.34
N ARG A 167 7.43 15.80 -25.50
CA ARG A 167 7.63 17.23 -25.65
C ARG A 167 6.79 17.57 -26.86
N LEU A 168 5.70 18.32 -26.64
CA LEU A 168 5.09 19.09 -27.71
C LEU A 168 6.19 20.04 -28.13
N PHE A 169 7.00 19.61 -29.10
CA PHE A 169 7.73 20.55 -29.91
C PHE A 169 6.63 21.38 -30.56
N LEU A 170 6.38 22.55 -30.00
CA LEU A 170 5.81 23.65 -30.76
C LEU A 170 6.82 23.86 -31.89
N THR A 171 6.58 23.17 -33.00
CA THR A 171 7.11 23.59 -34.28
C THR A 171 6.43 24.93 -34.54
N ILE A 172 7.01 26.02 -34.01
CA ILE A 172 6.77 27.34 -34.56
C ILE A 172 7.43 27.28 -35.93
N GLY A 173 6.68 26.72 -36.88
CA GLY A 173 7.05 26.78 -38.27
C GLY A 173 6.92 28.24 -38.67
N SER A 174 8.04 28.94 -38.74
CA SER A 174 8.23 29.80 -39.90
C SER A 174 8.25 28.84 -41.11
N ASN A 175 7.19 28.66 -41.91
CA ASN A 175 6.03 29.51 -42.19
C ASN A 175 4.75 28.71 -42.55
N GLY A 176 4.13 27.98 -41.61
CA GLY A 176 2.82 27.35 -41.87
C GLY A 176 2.81 26.02 -42.63
N LYS A 177 3.87 25.20 -42.54
CA LYS A 177 3.78 23.76 -42.87
C LYS A 177 4.42 22.93 -41.77
N SER A 178 3.59 22.12 -41.11
CA SER A 178 4.00 21.13 -40.12
C SER A 178 4.38 19.83 -40.84
N THR A 179 5.59 19.35 -40.64
CA THR A 179 6.01 17.99 -40.99
C THR A 179 6.54 17.31 -39.74
N SER A 180 5.84 16.29 -39.27
CA SER A 180 6.21 15.49 -38.11
C SER A 180 6.83 14.15 -38.55
N ILE A 181 8.12 13.95 -38.30
CA ILE A 181 8.79 12.63 -38.19
C ILE A 181 10.05 12.83 -37.32
N PRO A 182 10.47 11.86 -36.49
CA PRO A 182 9.81 11.21 -35.35
C PRO A 182 10.11 11.90 -34.00
#